data_AF-A0A067Q5U8-F1
#
_entry.id   AF-A0A067Q5U8-F1
#
_cell.length_a   1.000
_cell.length_b   1.000
_cell.length_c   1.000
_cell.angle_alpha   90.00
_cell.angle_beta   90.00
_cell.angle_gamma   90.00
#
_symmetry.space_group_name_H-M   'P 1'
#
loop_
_entity.id
_entity.type
_entity.pdbx_description
1 polymer ?
#
loop_
_entity_poly.entity_id
_entity_poly.type
_entity_poly.pdbx_seq_one_letter_code
_entity_poly.pdbx_strand_id
1 'polypeptide(L)'
;MSSQTNQPNQPTQLDEANQPRPPSNRTALNNYLQLSNEIAHLTYDDEKKGPENDCTWTSKVLFKDIEYGQATASTKKVAREEAAGIALAAIQTERAERAAKAEAEAQEGGD
;
A
#
# COMPACT_ATOMS: atom_id res chain seq x y z
N MET A 1 -35.88 19.88 14.34
CA MET A 1 -35.82 18.43 14.05
C MET A 1 -34.98 18.27 12.78
N SER A 2 -33.67 18.09 12.94
CA SER A 2 -32.76 17.84 11.81
C SER A 2 -32.02 16.56 12.13
N SER A 3 -32.58 15.43 11.70
CA SER A 3 -32.01 14.12 11.97
C SER A 3 -30.77 13.92 11.11
N GLN A 4 -29.69 13.71 11.85
CA GLN A 4 -28.30 13.61 11.45
C GLN A 4 -28.03 12.36 10.61
N THR A 5 -27.06 12.49 9.71
CA THR A 5 -26.69 11.58 8.63
C THR A 5 -26.50 10.12 9.06
N ASN A 6 -27.19 9.22 8.35
CA ASN A 6 -27.15 7.78 8.50
C ASN A 6 -25.95 7.14 7.78
N GLN A 7 -24.73 7.31 8.31
CA GLN A 7 -23.54 6.58 7.83
C GLN A 7 -23.60 5.10 8.25
N PRO A 8 -23.75 4.11 7.35
CA PRO A 8 -23.55 2.72 7.67
C PRO A 8 -22.06 2.38 7.53
N ASN A 9 -21.63 1.41 8.34
CA ASN A 9 -20.35 0.72 8.24
C ASN A 9 -19.10 1.52 8.57
N GLN A 10 -19.04 2.03 9.81
CA GLN A 10 -17.75 2.01 10.52
C GLN A 10 -17.74 0.72 11.36
N PRO A 11 -16.88 -0.28 11.08
CA PRO A 11 -16.65 -1.33 12.06
C PRO A 11 -16.05 -0.67 13.30
N THR A 12 -16.87 -0.64 14.34
CA THR A 12 -16.53 -0.37 15.73
C THR A 12 -15.23 -1.08 16.10
N GLN A 13 -14.09 -0.37 16.13
CA GLN A 13 -12.93 -0.80 16.91
C GLN A 13 -13.08 -0.23 18.32
N LEU A 14 -14.07 -0.76 19.05
CA LEU A 14 -14.07 -0.73 20.51
C LEU A 14 -13.10 -1.81 20.97
N ASP A 15 -12.25 -1.44 21.93
CA ASP A 15 -11.36 -2.28 22.72
C ASP A 15 -9.96 -2.63 22.14
N GLU A 16 -9.02 -2.90 23.06
CA GLU A 16 -7.64 -3.41 22.85
C GLU A 16 -6.49 -2.39 22.80
N ALA A 17 -6.35 -1.67 23.90
CA ALA A 17 -5.15 -0.92 24.30
C ALA A 17 -3.98 -1.80 24.83
N ASN A 18 -3.78 -3.04 24.34
CA ASN A 18 -2.60 -3.85 24.70
C ASN A 18 -2.36 -5.07 23.77
N GLN A 19 -2.10 -4.86 22.49
CA GLN A 19 -1.50 -5.91 21.64
C GLN A 19 -0.24 -5.36 20.96
N PRO A 20 0.91 -6.07 21.00
CA PRO A 20 2.01 -5.78 20.09
C PRO A 20 1.52 -6.13 18.69
N ARG A 21 0.97 -5.15 17.97
CA ARG A 21 0.48 -5.36 16.61
C ARG A 21 1.65 -5.94 15.80
N PRO A 22 1.46 -7.04 15.05
CA PRO A 22 2.47 -7.46 14.10
C PRO A 22 2.81 -6.27 13.19
N PRO A 23 4.06 -6.11 12.74
CA PRO A 23 4.44 -4.99 11.89
C PRO A 23 3.50 -4.97 10.69
N SER A 24 2.66 -3.93 10.58
CA SER A 24 1.73 -3.77 9.45
C SER A 24 2.48 -3.89 8.13
N ASN A 25 1.80 -4.30 7.06
CA ASN A 25 2.38 -4.34 5.71
C ASN A 25 3.07 -3.02 5.33
N ARG A 26 2.52 -1.91 5.83
CA ARG A 26 3.08 -0.55 5.73
C ARG A 26 4.47 -0.42 6.35
N THR A 27 4.69 -1.02 7.53
CA THR A 27 5.97 -1.02 8.23
C THR A 27 6.99 -1.89 7.50
N ALA A 28 6.58 -3.07 7.01
CA ALA A 28 7.44 -3.92 6.21
C ALA A 28 7.88 -3.21 4.91
N LEU A 29 6.94 -2.59 4.20
CA LEU A 29 7.22 -1.78 3.01
C LEU A 29 8.13 -0.59 3.32
N ASN A 30 7.89 0.10 4.43
CA ASN A 30 8.72 1.23 4.84
C ASN A 30 10.16 0.80 5.11
N ASN A 31 10.37 -0.25 5.91
CA ASN A 31 11.70 -0.79 6.20
C ASN A 31 12.43 -1.21 4.92
N TYR A 32 11.74 -1.90 4.00
CA TYR A 32 12.30 -2.35 2.73
C TYR A 32 12.81 -1.19 1.87
N LEU A 33 12.02 -0.11 1.80
CA LEU A 33 12.34 1.07 0.99
C LEU A 33 13.35 2.00 1.68
N GLN A 34 13.35 2.05 3.01
CA GLN A 34 14.33 2.81 3.79
C GLN A 34 15.74 2.24 3.61
N LEU A 35 15.90 0.91 3.59
CA LEU A 35 17.19 0.26 3.31
C LEU A 35 17.76 0.64 1.94
N SER A 36 16.88 0.92 0.99
CA SER A 36 17.28 1.30 -0.37
C SER A 36 17.36 2.82 -0.55
N ASN A 37 17.09 3.60 0.51
CA ASN A 37 16.97 5.06 0.48
C ASN A 37 15.93 5.59 -0.52
N GLU A 38 14.95 4.77 -0.90
CA GLU A 38 13.93 5.07 -1.91
C GLU A 38 12.55 5.34 -1.30
N ILE A 39 12.48 5.39 0.03
CA ILE A 39 11.25 5.77 0.74
C ILE A 39 10.74 7.15 0.31
N ALA A 40 11.62 8.04 -0.14
CA ALA A 40 11.25 9.35 -0.68
C ALA A 40 10.46 9.27 -2.00
N HIS A 41 10.59 8.17 -2.75
CA HIS A 41 9.85 7.93 -3.98
C HIS A 41 8.54 7.18 -3.74
N LEU A 42 8.22 6.84 -2.49
CA LEU A 42 6.98 6.19 -2.10
C LEU A 42 5.91 7.25 -1.85
N THR A 43 4.86 7.22 -2.65
CA THR A 43 3.69 8.07 -2.53
C THR A 43 2.45 7.19 -2.30
N TYR A 44 1.62 7.59 -1.33
CA TYR A 44 0.32 6.97 -1.12
C TYR A 44 -0.74 7.95 -1.58
N ASP A 45 -1.54 7.53 -2.55
CA ASP A 45 -2.73 8.27 -2.98
C ASP A 45 -3.96 7.58 -2.36
N ASP A 46 -4.76 8.33 -1.61
CA ASP A 46 -6.00 7.81 -1.04
C ASP A 46 -7.19 8.65 -1.46
N GLU A 47 -8.15 7.96 -2.08
CA GLU A 47 -9.32 8.55 -2.67
C GLU A 47 -10.56 7.96 -2.01
N LYS A 48 -11.40 8.82 -1.43
CA LYS A 48 -12.72 8.45 -0.94
C LYS A 48 -13.72 8.64 -2.07
N LYS A 49 -14.39 7.56 -2.47
CA LYS A 49 -15.53 7.61 -3.40
C LYS A 49 -16.82 7.17 -2.72
N GLY A 50 -17.92 7.74 -3.18
CA GLY A 50 -19.25 7.36 -2.74
C GLY A 50 -19.90 8.34 -1.77
N PRO A 51 -21.21 8.18 -1.53
CA PRO A 51 -21.98 8.99 -0.59
C PRO A 51 -21.49 8.76 0.85
N GLU A 52 -21.80 9.70 1.76
CA GLU A 52 -21.43 9.62 3.19
C GLU A 52 -21.86 8.28 3.83
N ASN A 53 -22.89 7.67 3.25
CA ASN A 53 -23.52 6.44 3.70
C ASN A 53 -23.09 5.17 2.92
N ASP A 54 -22.16 5.25 1.99
CA ASP A 54 -21.58 4.06 1.32
C ASP A 54 -20.20 4.44 0.79
N CYS A 55 -19.32 4.80 1.73
CA CYS A 55 -18.01 5.31 1.42
C CYS A 55 -17.08 4.15 1.07
N THR A 56 -16.56 4.13 -0.15
CA THR A 56 -15.45 3.27 -0.55
C THR A 56 -14.15 4.05 -0.52
N TRP A 57 -13.17 3.57 0.24
CA TRP A 57 -11.82 4.09 0.25
C TRP A 57 -10.95 3.31 -0.72
N THR A 58 -10.37 4.01 -1.69
CA THR A 58 -9.36 3.47 -2.60
C THR A 58 -8.01 3.98 -2.15
N SER A 59 -7.04 3.09 -1.94
CA SER A 59 -5.66 3.48 -1.68
C SER A 59 -4.76 2.91 -2.77
N LYS A 60 -3.95 3.76 -3.36
CA LYS A 60 -2.94 3.44 -4.36
C LYS A 60 -1.57 3.73 -3.79
N VAL A 61 -0.63 2.86 -4.11
CA VAL A 61 0.78 2.97 -3.74
C VAL A 61 1.54 3.20 -5.03
N LEU A 62 2.07 4.42 -5.15
CA LEU A 62 2.93 4.82 -6.23
C LEU A 62 4.37 4.77 -5.72
N PHE A 63 5.23 4.08 -6.44
CA PHE A 63 6.65 4.04 -6.18
C PHE A 63 7.38 4.46 -7.45
N LYS A 64 8.27 5.45 -7.37
CA LYS A 64 8.98 6.00 -8.55
C LYS A 64 8.05 6.39 -9.71
N ASP A 65 6.92 7.01 -9.41
CA ASP A 65 5.89 7.42 -10.40
C ASP A 65 5.09 6.25 -11.03
N ILE A 66 5.35 5.01 -10.63
CA ILE A 66 4.64 3.82 -11.12
C ILE A 66 3.68 3.31 -10.04
N GLU A 67 2.46 2.93 -10.44
CA GLU A 67 1.51 2.28 -9.54
C GLU A 67 1.92 0.81 -9.34
N TYR A 68 2.34 0.46 -8.13
CA TYR A 68 2.71 -0.93 -7.79
C TYR A 68 1.62 -1.67 -7.04
N GLY A 69 0.68 -0.96 -6.42
CA GLY A 69 -0.39 -1.59 -5.67
C GLY A 69 -1.59 -0.69 -5.49
N GLN A 70 -2.77 -1.25 -5.69
CA GLN A 70 -4.04 -0.59 -5.47
C GLN A 70 -4.95 -1.52 -4.68
N ALA A 71 -5.65 -0.98 -3.68
CA ALA A 71 -6.70 -1.71 -2.99
C ALA A 71 -7.88 -0.80 -2.67
N THR A 72 -9.06 -1.41 -2.55
CA THR A 72 -10.29 -0.74 -2.14
C THR A 72 -10.81 -1.39 -0.86
N ALA A 73 -11.34 -0.60 0.06
CA ALA A 73 -11.93 -1.09 1.29
C ALA A 73 -12.98 -0.12 1.82
N SER A 74 -13.78 -0.57 2.78
CA SER A 74 -14.74 0.29 3.48
C SER A 74 -14.07 1.34 4.37
N THR A 75 -12.77 1.18 4.69
CA THR A 75 -12.02 2.14 5.54
C THR A 75 -10.62 2.43 4.99
N LYS A 76 -10.14 3.65 5.22
CA LYS A 76 -8.80 4.11 4.79
C LYS A 76 -7.66 3.23 5.31
N LYS A 77 -7.77 2.72 6.54
CA LYS A 77 -6.71 1.90 7.16
C LYS A 77 -6.55 0.56 6.43
N VAL A 78 -7.66 -0.13 6.18
CA VAL A 78 -7.66 -1.43 5.50
C VAL A 78 -7.20 -1.27 4.05
N ALA A 79 -7.74 -0.30 3.32
CA ALA A 79 -7.33 -0.04 1.93
C ALA A 79 -5.81 0.20 1.82
N ARG A 80 -5.24 0.97 2.73
CA ARG A 80 -3.80 1.26 2.71
C ARG A 80 -2.95 0.06 3.11
N GLU A 81 -3.43 -0.80 4.01
CA GLU A 81 -2.69 -1.99 4.45
C GLU A 81 -2.64 -3.06 3.35
N GLU A 82 -3.76 -3.28 2.66
CA GLU A 82 -3.85 -4.17 1.49
C GLU A 82 -3.00 -3.64 0.34
N ALA A 83 -3.12 -2.35 0.00
CA ALA A 83 -2.34 -1.74 -1.07
C ALA A 83 -0.83 -1.80 -0.80
N ALA A 84 -0.41 -1.62 0.46
CA ALA A 84 1.00 -1.76 0.86
C ALA A 84 1.51 -3.20 0.70
N GLY A 85 0.69 -4.21 1.01
CA GLY A 85 1.05 -5.61 0.80
C GLY A 85 1.24 -5.95 -0.68
N ILE A 86 0.31 -5.50 -1.53
CA ILE A 86 0.38 -5.67 -2.99
C ILE A 86 1.65 -4.98 -3.53
N ALA A 87 1.87 -3.72 -3.15
CA ALA A 87 3.03 -2.96 -3.62
C ALA A 87 4.35 -3.58 -3.15
N LEU A 88 4.43 -4.08 -1.92
CA LEU A 88 5.63 -4.74 -1.41
C LEU A 88 5.96 -6.01 -2.21
N ALA A 89 4.95 -6.82 -2.52
CA ALA A 89 5.15 -8.01 -3.35
C ALA A 89 5.60 -7.61 -4.77
N ALA A 90 4.93 -6.64 -5.39
CA ALA A 90 5.25 -6.17 -6.73
C ALA A 90 6.67 -5.58 -6.83
N ILE A 91 7.07 -4.73 -5.88
CA ILE A 91 8.42 -4.13 -5.86
C ILE A 91 9.50 -5.21 -5.68
N GLN A 92 9.26 -6.21 -4.81
CA GLN A 92 10.20 -7.32 -4.63
C GLN A 92 10.32 -8.17 -5.89
N THR A 93 9.20 -8.54 -6.51
CA THR A 93 9.18 -9.28 -7.77
C THR A 93 9.92 -8.52 -8.85
N GLU A 94 9.59 -7.24 -9.09
CA GLU A 94 10.23 -6.46 -10.15
C GLU A 94 11.74 -6.30 -9.93
N ARG A 95 12.17 -6.09 -8.68
CA ARG A 95 13.61 -6.04 -8.36
C ARG A 95 14.29 -7.37 -8.60
N ALA A 96 13.67 -8.48 -8.22
CA ALA A 96 14.20 -9.82 -8.47
C ALA A 96 14.31 -10.09 -9.97
N GLU A 97 13.28 -9.73 -10.75
CA GLU A 97 13.30 -9.84 -12.21
C GLU A 97 14.38 -8.96 -12.84
N ARG A 98 14.54 -7.71 -12.37
CA ARG A 98 15.56 -6.79 -12.88
C ARG A 98 16.98 -7.23 -12.52
N ALA A 99 17.19 -7.80 -11.34
CA ALA A 99 18.46 -8.39 -10.96
C ALA A 99 18.80 -9.58 -11.88
N ALA A 100 17.85 -10.50 -12.10
CA ALA A 100 18.04 -11.63 -13.00
C ALA A 100 18.32 -11.20 -14.45
N LYS A 101 17.67 -10.13 -14.92
CA LYS A 101 17.89 -9.58 -16.28
C LYS A 101 19.25 -8.89 -16.42
N ALA A 102 19.69 -8.15 -15.39
CA ALA A 102 20.98 -7.46 -15.37
C ALA A 102 22.17 -8.44 -15.36
N GLU A 103 22.02 -9.60 -14.71
CA GLU A 103 23.04 -10.66 -14.75
C GLU A 103 23.14 -11.34 -16.12
N ALA A 104 22.04 -11.41 -16.89
CA ALA A 104 22.06 -11.96 -18.25
C ALA A 104 22.71 -11.01 -19.27
N GLU A 105 22.48 -9.69 -19.15
CA GLU A 105 23.05 -8.69 -20.09
C GLU A 105 24.55 -8.41 -19.84
N ALA A 106 25.11 -8.78 -18.68
CA ALA A 106 26.53 -8.66 -18.41
C ALA A 106 27.41 -9.71 -19.14
N GLN A 107 26.79 -10.72 -19.76
CA GLN A 107 27.50 -11.83 -20.41
C GLN A 107 27.70 -11.66 -21.93
N GLU A 108 27.05 -10.68 -22.57
CA GLU A 108 27.13 -10.45 -24.03
C GLU A 108 27.70 -9.07 -24.35
N GLY A 109 29.00 -8.88 -24.12
CA GLY A 109 29.66 -7.59 -24.36
C GLY A 109 31.18 -7.67 -24.56
N GLY A 110 31.67 -8.78 -25.13
CA GLY A 110 33.08 -8.93 -25.47
C GLY A 110 33.25 -9.72 -26.75
N ASP A 111 33.34 -9.02 -27.89
CA ASP A 111 33.93 -9.51 -29.14
C ASP A 111 35.06 -8.54 -29.53
#